data_AF-A0A9D8S584-F1
#
_entry.id   AF-A0A9D8S584-F1
#
_cell.length_a   1.000
_cell.length_b   1.000
_cell.length_c   1.000
_cell.angle_alpha   90.00
_cell.angle_beta   90.00
_cell.angle_gamma   90.00
#
_symmetry.space_group_name_H-M   'P 1'
#
loop_
_entity.id
_entity.type
_entity.pdbx_description
1 polymer ?
#
loop_
_entity_poly.entity_id
_entity_poly.type
_entity_poly.pdbx_seq_one_letter_code
_entity_poly.pdbx_strand_id
1 'polypeptide(L)' 'MSEQNTLEENTPQTSVVKVHKCPICHKLTDNVKYRPFCSKRCADIDLGSWFTESYVIEGKAPIDEEESE' A
#
# COMPACT_ATOMS: atom_id res chain seq x y z
N MET A 1 -9.22 -54.40 13.67
CA MET A 1 -10.48 -53.67 13.41
C MET A 1 -10.56 -52.61 14.48
N SER A 2 -10.25 -51.34 14.26
CA SER A 2 -10.63 -50.46 13.15
C SER A 2 -9.73 -49.22 13.20
N GLU A 3 -8.99 -48.99 12.12
CA GLU A 3 -8.18 -47.78 11.91
C GLU A 3 -9.11 -46.57 11.77
N GLN A 4 -8.95 -45.57 12.63
CA GLN A 4 -9.63 -44.28 12.49
C GLN A 4 -8.68 -43.31 11.78
N ASN A 5 -8.77 -43.35 10.44
CA ASN A 5 -8.19 -42.38 9.54
C ASN A 5 -9.07 -41.11 9.56
N THR A 6 -8.69 -40.10 10.34
CA THR A 6 -9.31 -38.77 10.27
C THR A 6 -8.59 -37.98 9.18
N LEU A 7 -9.22 -37.91 8.00
CA LEU A 7 -8.83 -37.04 6.91
C LEU A 7 -8.97 -35.58 7.37
N GLU A 8 -7.87 -34.92 7.72
CA GLU A 8 -7.84 -33.48 7.96
C GLU A 8 -8.12 -32.75 6.64
N GLU A 9 -9.28 -32.10 6.58
CA GLU A 9 -9.74 -31.30 5.43
C GLU A 9 -8.82 -30.08 5.22
N ASN A 10 -7.83 -30.21 4.33
CA ASN A 10 -7.04 -29.11 3.80
C ASN A 10 -7.92 -28.24 2.89
N THR A 11 -8.64 -27.29 3.48
CA THR A 11 -9.41 -26.28 2.73
C THR A 11 -8.47 -25.11 2.37
N PRO A 12 -8.23 -24.81 1.08
CA PRO A 12 -7.43 -23.65 0.70
C PRO A 12 -8.23 -22.38 1.01
N GLN A 13 -7.84 -21.67 2.06
CA GLN A 13 -8.43 -20.40 2.47
C GLN A 13 -7.98 -19.29 1.51
N THR A 14 -8.56 -19.23 0.32
CA THR A 14 -8.29 -18.19 -0.68
C THR A 14 -9.04 -16.90 -0.29
N SER A 15 -8.41 -16.10 0.57
CA SER A 15 -8.88 -14.73 0.83
C SER A 15 -8.72 -13.88 -0.44
N VAL A 16 -9.82 -13.31 -0.92
CA VAL A 16 -9.83 -12.48 -2.13
C VAL A 16 -9.08 -11.18 -1.83
N VAL A 17 -7.92 -11.02 -2.45
CA VAL A 17 -7.06 -9.86 -2.22
C VAL A 17 -7.42 -8.72 -3.17
N LYS A 18 -7.85 -7.58 -2.63
CA LYS A 18 -8.12 -6.38 -3.44
C LYS A 18 -6.80 -5.83 -4.01
N VAL A 19 -6.70 -5.79 -5.34
CA VAL A 19 -5.50 -5.29 -6.06
C VAL A 19 -5.66 -3.81 -6.36
N HIS A 20 -4.64 -3.02 -6.02
CA HIS A 20 -4.61 -1.57 -6.24
C HIS A 20 -3.54 -1.20 -7.29
N LYS A 21 -3.53 0.05 -7.75
CA LYS A 21 -2.43 0.58 -8.58
C LYS A 21 -1.33 1.15 -7.69
N CYS A 22 -0.07 0.88 -8.05
CA CYS A 22 1.11 1.43 -7.40
C CYS A 22 1.13 2.97 -7.58
N PRO A 23 1.30 3.77 -6.52
CA PRO A 23 1.30 5.23 -6.63
C PRO A 23 2.52 5.78 -7.37
N ILE A 24 3.61 5.01 -7.46
CA ILE A 24 4.87 5.44 -8.08
C ILE A 24 4.91 5.18 -9.60
N CYS A 25 4.31 4.07 -10.06
CA CYS A 25 4.41 3.67 -11.47
C CYS A 25 3.13 3.07 -12.08
N HIS A 26 2.02 3.10 -11.34
CA HIS A 26 0.68 2.71 -11.79
C HIS A 26 0.47 1.23 -12.19
N LYS A 27 1.49 0.38 -12.05
CA LYS A 27 1.35 -1.08 -12.19
C LYS A 27 0.49 -1.67 -11.05
N LEU A 28 -0.08 -2.85 -11.29
CA LEU A 28 -0.87 -3.57 -10.28
C LEU A 28 0.00 -3.98 -9.08
N THR A 29 -0.59 -3.95 -7.88
CA THR A 29 0.04 -4.37 -6.62
C THR A 29 -0.20 -5.85 -6.34
N ASP A 30 0.34 -6.69 -7.23
CA ASP A 30 0.28 -8.15 -7.16
C ASP A 30 1.11 -8.71 -5.99
N ASN A 31 2.19 -8.04 -5.60
CA ASN A 31 3.02 -8.43 -4.48
C ASN A 31 2.46 -7.95 -3.13
N VAL A 32 2.01 -8.90 -2.30
CA VAL A 32 1.44 -8.63 -0.97
C VAL A 32 2.45 -7.95 -0.02
N LYS A 33 3.74 -8.27 -0.12
CA LYS A 33 4.78 -7.77 0.79
C LYS A 33 5.04 -6.27 0.64
N TYR A 34 4.83 -5.71 -0.55
CA TYR A 34 5.22 -4.34 -0.87
C TYR A 34 4.04 -3.38 -1.01
N ARG A 35 2.80 -3.80 -0.73
CA ARG A 35 1.64 -2.91 -0.80
C ARG A 35 1.86 -1.68 0.10
N PRO A 36 1.54 -0.45 -0.39
CA PRO A 36 0.78 -0.11 -1.59
C PRO A 36 1.58 -0.06 -2.90
N PHE A 37 2.85 -0.47 -2.91
CA PHE A 37 3.74 -0.46 -4.08
C PHE A 37 3.77 -1.83 -4.80
N CYS A 38 4.22 -1.83 -6.06
CA CYS A 38 4.39 -3.08 -6.82
C CYS A 38 5.71 -3.80 -6.51
N SER A 39 6.71 -3.14 -5.92
CA SER A 39 8.03 -3.72 -5.62
C SER A 39 8.85 -2.89 -4.63
N LYS A 40 9.94 -3.48 -4.11
CA LYS A 40 10.92 -2.77 -3.27
C LYS A 40 11.43 -1.48 -3.93
N ARG A 41 11.74 -1.52 -5.23
CA ARG A 41 12.25 -0.35 -5.96
C ARG A 41 11.30 0.85 -5.86
N CYS A 42 9.99 0.63 -5.99
CA CYS A 42 9.02 1.73 -5.88
C CYS A 42 8.91 2.25 -4.44
N ALA A 43 9.00 1.37 -3.43
CA ALA A 43 9.05 1.80 -2.03
C ALA A 43 10.31 2.64 -1.73
N ASP A 44 11.47 2.27 -2.27
CA ASP A 44 12.71 3.03 -2.10
C ASP A 44 12.65 4.41 -2.78
N ILE A 45 11.97 4.52 -3.94
CA ILE A 45 11.77 5.81 -4.64
C ILE A 45 10.85 6.74 -3.83
N ASP A 46 9.76 6.19 -3.28
CA ASP A 46 8.88 6.93 -2.39
C ASP A 46 9.68 7.47 -1.18
N LEU A 47 10.44 6.60 -0.52
CA LEU A 47 11.32 6.95 0.60
C LEU A 47 12.34 8.04 0.22
N GLY A 48 12.92 7.96 -0.98
CA GLY A 48 13.79 9.01 -1.50
C GLY A 48 13.08 10.36 -1.58
N SER A 49 11.85 10.38 -2.08
CA SER A 49 11.03 11.60 -2.20
C SER A 49 10.72 12.24 -0.85
N TRP A 50 10.58 11.42 0.21
CA TRP A 50 10.46 11.91 1.60
C TRP A 50 11.75 12.57 2.09
N PHE A 51 12.91 11.95 1.84
CA PHE A 51 14.19 12.52 2.27
C PHE A 51 14.60 13.75 1.48
N THR A 52 14.11 13.92 0.26
CA THR A 52 14.37 15.09 -0.58
C THR A 52 13.28 16.15 -0.48
N GLU A 53 12.35 16.01 0.48
CA GLU A 53 11.22 16.94 0.70
C GLU A 53 10.47 17.29 -0.60
N SER A 54 10.33 16.32 -1.51
CA SER A 54 9.83 16.56 -2.86
C SER A 54 8.30 16.53 -2.97
N TYR A 55 7.61 16.17 -1.89
CA TYR A 55 6.15 16.21 -1.82
C TYR A 55 5.68 17.63 -1.56
N VAL A 56 4.96 18.20 -2.53
CA VAL A 56 4.39 19.54 -2.45
C VAL A 56 2.87 19.42 -2.29
N ILE A 57 2.33 20.05 -1.25
CA ILE A 57 0.89 20.26 -1.11
C ILE A 57 0.60 21.64 -1.70
N GLU A 58 -0.22 21.69 -2.74
CA GLU A 58 -0.69 22.97 -3.28
C GLU A 58 -1.50 23.70 -2.21
N GLY A 59 -1.02 24.87 -1.78
CA GLY A 59 -1.74 25.74 -0.84
C GLY A 59 -2.75 26.60 -1.58
N LYS A 60 -3.91 26.86 -0.97
CA LYS A 60 -4.71 28.04 -1.32
C LYS A 60 -3.91 29.27 -0.91
N ALA A 61 -3.96 30.34 -1.72
CA ALA A 61 -3.30 31.61 -1.42
C ALA A 61 -3.50 31.99 0.07
N PRO A 62 -2.48 32.56 0.74
CA PRO A 62 -2.60 32.96 2.13
C PRO A 62 -3.87 33.79 2.28
N ILE A 63 -4.75 33.35 3.17
CA ILE A 63 -5.84 34.17 3.63
C ILE A 63 -5.13 35.15 4.57
N ASP A 64 -5.00 36.41 4.17
CA ASP A 64 -4.39 37.44 4.99
C ASP A 64 -5.05 37.38 6.38
N GLU A 65 -4.28 36.97 7.40
CA GLU A 65 -4.68 36.98 8.80
C GLU A 65 -4.64 38.44 9.30
N GLU A 66 -5.39 39.34 8.65
CA GLU A 66 -5.76 40.62 9.24
C GLU A 66 -7.09 40.42 10.00
N GLU A 67 -7.02 40.70 11.30
CA GLU A 67 -8.13 40.97 12.22
C GLU A 67 -8.79 39.76 12.91
N SER A 68 -8.09 39.25 13.93
CA SER A 68 -8.74 38.96 15.21
C SER A 68 -7.92 39.60 16.33
N GLU A 69 -8.51 40.61 16.97
CA GLU A 69 -7.98 41.45 18.06
C GLU A 69 -7.23 40.71 19.18
#